data_AF-M9S9R3-F1
#
_entry.id   AF-M9S9R3-F1
#
_cell.length_a   1.000
_cell.length_b   1.000
_cell.length_c   1.000
_cell.angle_alpha   90.00
_cell.angle_beta   90.00
_cell.angle_gamma   90.00
#
_symmetry.space_group_name_H-M   'P 1'
#
loop_
_entity.id
_entity.type
_entity.pdbx_description
1 polymer ?
#
loop_
_entity_poly.entity_id
_entity_poly.type
_entity_poly.pdbx_seq_one_letter_code
_entity_poly.pdbx_strand_id
1 'polypeptide(L)'
;MSGELDPNAMLFGGEEDGKTEEERAVEYVYGKNPNRVSALNDLWFDELLKKIESLDLPDEKAKIKMAFKLTAGAVLDMLADSQPPEAAPDVMSDFDIFMGVALTNKKFNVSLFEEQQKALMQIDREKFHDDEEYARALSDFEDTWWEIGQPLLNGRNPNDAIKETLKKYGLNEE
;
A
#
# COMPACT_ATOMS: atom_id res chain seq x y z
N MET A 1 -59.47 -22.41 11.53
CA MET A 1 -58.47 -22.79 12.54
C MET A 1 -57.35 -21.78 12.45
N SER A 2 -57.26 -20.91 13.45
CA SER A 2 -56.24 -19.87 13.60
C SER A 2 -54.90 -20.53 13.86
N GLY A 3 -53.99 -20.47 12.88
CA GLY A 3 -52.59 -20.80 13.11
C GLY A 3 -51.96 -19.64 13.89
N GLU A 4 -51.84 -19.79 15.20
CA GLU A 4 -51.04 -18.89 16.02
C GLU A 4 -49.60 -18.93 15.47
N LEU A 5 -49.12 -17.77 14.98
CA LEU A 5 -47.72 -17.58 14.65
C LEU A 5 -46.93 -17.76 15.95
N ASP A 6 -45.97 -18.69 15.94
CA ASP A 6 -45.07 -18.95 17.07
C ASP A 6 -44.41 -17.62 17.49
N PRO A 7 -44.68 -17.10 18.70
CA PRO A 7 -44.12 -15.84 19.19
C PRO A 7 -42.58 -15.90 19.32
N ASN A 8 -41.98 -17.09 19.23
CA ASN A 8 -40.54 -17.29 19.23
C ASN A 8 -39.92 -17.40 17.83
N ALA A 9 -40.71 -17.27 16.74
CA ALA A 9 -40.18 -17.29 15.38
C ALA A 9 -39.17 -16.15 15.12
N MET A 10 -39.27 -15.04 15.87
CA MET A 10 -38.30 -13.93 15.84
C MET A 10 -37.23 -14.01 16.94
N LEU A 11 -37.24 -15.03 17.82
CA LEU A 11 -36.33 -15.09 18.96
C LEU A 11 -34.93 -15.62 18.61
N PHE A 12 -34.81 -16.37 17.51
CA PHE A 12 -33.57 -17.04 17.11
C PHE A 12 -33.12 -16.74 15.67
N GLY A 13 -33.87 -15.91 14.94
CA GLY A 13 -33.51 -15.42 13.61
C GLY A 13 -33.65 -13.91 13.61
N GLY A 14 -32.61 -13.20 14.06
CA GLY A 14 -32.48 -11.79 13.70
C GLY A 14 -32.58 -11.70 12.18
N GLU A 15 -33.33 -10.72 11.66
CA GLU A 15 -33.44 -10.47 10.23
C GLU A 15 -32.04 -10.55 9.61
N GLU A 16 -31.75 -11.66 8.92
CA GLU A 16 -30.55 -11.75 8.12
C GLU A 16 -30.75 -10.71 7.03
N ASP A 17 -30.04 -9.59 7.14
CA ASP A 17 -30.06 -8.44 6.24
C ASP A 17 -29.65 -8.78 4.78
N GLY A 18 -29.70 -10.07 4.41
CA GLY A 18 -29.32 -10.62 3.12
C GLY A 18 -27.83 -10.56 2.85
N LYS A 19 -27.04 -9.94 3.74
CA LYS A 19 -25.62 -9.72 3.52
C LYS A 19 -24.82 -10.96 3.85
N THR A 20 -23.87 -11.24 2.97
CA THR A 20 -22.79 -12.19 3.23
C THR A 20 -21.93 -11.74 4.41
N GLU A 21 -21.20 -12.67 5.01
CA GLU A 21 -20.24 -12.37 6.08
C GLU A 21 -19.18 -11.37 5.62
N GLU A 22 -18.72 -11.49 4.37
CA GLU A 22 -17.77 -10.57 3.74
C GLU A 22 -18.33 -9.15 3.64
N GLU A 23 -19.56 -8.98 3.16
CA GLU A 23 -20.21 -7.67 3.08
C GLU A 23 -20.39 -7.02 4.45
N ARG A 24 -20.77 -7.82 5.46
CA ARG A 24 -20.86 -7.34 6.85
C ARG A 24 -19.50 -6.92 7.40
N ALA A 25 -18.44 -7.67 7.10
CA ALA A 25 -17.09 -7.33 7.50
C ALA A 25 -16.63 -6.01 6.86
N VAL A 26 -16.84 -5.84 5.55
CA VAL A 26 -16.51 -4.61 4.81
C VAL A 26 -17.28 -3.41 5.38
N GLU A 27 -18.58 -3.54 5.61
CA GLU A 27 -19.39 -2.46 6.18
C GLU A 27 -18.90 -2.07 7.59
N TYR A 28 -18.57 -3.06 8.43
CA TYR A 28 -18.05 -2.80 9.76
C TYR A 28 -16.66 -2.14 9.72
N VAL A 29 -15.77 -2.63 8.86
CA VAL A 29 -14.39 -2.16 8.74
C VAL A 29 -14.34 -0.76 8.16
N TYR A 30 -15.09 -0.45 7.10
CA TYR A 30 -14.97 0.84 6.42
C TYR A 30 -16.12 1.81 6.73
N GLY A 31 -17.34 1.32 6.91
CA GLY A 31 -18.53 2.16 7.13
C GLY A 31 -18.48 2.96 8.42
N LYS A 32 -17.73 2.49 9.43
CA LYS A 32 -17.52 3.20 10.70
C LYS A 32 -16.39 4.23 10.67
N ASN A 33 -15.59 4.31 9.59
CA ASN A 33 -14.45 5.21 9.52
C ASN A 33 -14.78 6.69 9.75
N PRO A 34 -15.89 7.26 9.23
CA PRO A 34 -16.25 8.64 9.53
C PRO A 34 -16.41 8.91 11.03
N ASN A 35 -17.04 7.98 11.76
CA ASN A 35 -17.21 8.10 13.21
C ASN A 35 -15.88 7.93 13.95
N ARG A 36 -15.03 6.99 13.50
CA ARG A 36 -13.67 6.82 14.04
C ARG A 36 -12.84 8.09 13.83
N VAL A 37 -12.92 8.72 12.67
CA VAL A 37 -12.24 9.99 12.37
C VAL A 37 -12.71 11.11 13.30
N SER A 38 -14.02 11.24 13.54
CA SER A 38 -14.54 12.22 14.51
C SER A 38 -14.03 11.96 15.93
N ALA A 39 -14.02 10.69 16.38
CA ALA A 39 -13.48 10.35 17.69
C ALA A 39 -11.97 10.64 17.79
N LEU A 40 -11.20 10.35 16.74
CA LEU A 40 -9.77 10.67 16.68
C LEU A 40 -9.52 12.17 16.66
N ASN A 41 -10.39 12.96 16.01
CA ASN A 41 -10.33 14.41 16.07
C ASN A 41 -10.42 14.91 17.52
N ASP A 42 -11.41 14.44 18.27
CA ASP A 42 -11.60 14.88 19.65
C ASP A 42 -10.46 14.44 20.58
N LEU A 43 -9.80 13.32 20.26
CA LEU A 43 -8.66 12.82 21.03
C LEU A 43 -7.36 13.57 20.71
N TRP A 44 -7.09 13.87 19.44
CA TRP A 44 -5.73 14.24 18.99
C TRP A 44 -5.62 15.63 18.37
N PHE A 45 -6.70 16.22 17.87
CA PHE A 45 -6.62 17.41 17.03
C PHE A 45 -6.02 18.61 17.78
N ASP A 46 -6.49 18.88 18.99
CA ASP A 46 -5.99 20.01 19.80
C ASP A 46 -4.51 19.85 20.15
N GLU A 47 -4.05 18.63 20.43
CA GLU A 47 -2.65 18.35 20.73
C GLU A 47 -1.76 18.50 19.50
N LEU A 48 -2.22 18.01 18.34
CA LEU A 48 -1.56 18.18 17.06
C LEU A 48 -1.44 19.66 16.70
N LEU A 49 -2.53 20.43 16.86
CA LEU A 49 -2.55 21.86 16.55
C LEU A 49 -1.57 22.63 17.44
N LYS A 50 -1.60 22.40 18.76
CA LYS A 50 -0.64 23.00 19.70
C LYS A 50 0.80 22.68 19.33
N LYS A 51 1.09 21.43 18.95
CA LYS A 51 2.43 21.04 18.52
C LYS A 51 2.86 21.79 17.26
N ILE A 52 1.99 21.93 16.26
CA ILE A 52 2.29 22.68 15.03
C ILE A 52 2.47 24.17 15.31
N GLU A 53 1.60 24.77 16.13
CA GLU A 53 1.68 26.19 16.49
C GLU A 53 2.91 26.53 17.33
N SER A 54 3.42 25.57 18.12
CA SER A 54 4.67 25.73 18.86
C SER A 54 5.91 25.76 17.97
N LEU A 55 5.79 25.32 16.71
CA LEU A 55 6.88 25.37 15.74
C LEU A 55 6.84 26.71 15.02
N ASP A 56 7.96 27.44 15.05
CA ASP A 56 8.13 28.70 14.32
C ASP A 56 8.28 28.42 12.81
N LEU A 57 7.15 28.10 12.17
CA LEU A 57 7.07 27.74 10.76
C LEU A 57 6.72 28.97 9.92
N PRO A 58 7.38 29.15 8.76
CA PRO A 58 7.37 30.41 8.01
C PRO A 58 6.02 30.72 7.34
N ASP A 59 5.21 29.71 7.03
CA ASP A 59 3.94 29.89 6.33
C ASP A 59 2.95 28.75 6.62
N GLU A 60 1.69 28.96 6.20
CA GLU A 60 0.60 28.01 6.36
C GLU A 60 0.85 26.68 5.63
N LYS A 61 1.53 26.73 4.47
CA LYS A 61 1.86 25.52 3.72
C LYS A 61 2.88 24.66 4.47
N ALA A 62 3.81 25.28 5.19
CA ALA A 62 4.77 24.60 6.07
C ALA A 62 4.07 23.96 7.26
N LYS A 63 3.08 24.64 7.86
CA LYS A 63 2.23 24.07 8.93
C LYS A 63 1.46 22.85 8.46
N ILE A 64 0.78 22.93 7.32
CA ILE A 64 0.04 21.80 6.73
C ILE A 64 0.99 20.64 6.39
N LYS A 65 2.17 20.92 5.82
CA LYS A 65 3.19 19.90 5.57
C LYS A 65 3.67 19.23 6.85
N MET A 66 3.79 19.99 7.94
CA MET A 66 4.17 19.45 9.23
C MET A 66 3.07 18.56 9.80
N ALA A 67 1.81 18.98 9.73
CA ALA A 67 0.65 18.16 10.10
C ALA A 67 0.69 16.82 9.35
N PHE A 68 0.86 16.87 8.03
CA PHE A 68 0.98 15.66 7.20
C PHE A 68 2.13 14.76 7.66
N LYS A 69 3.33 15.30 7.90
CA LYS A 69 4.48 14.51 8.34
C LYS A 69 4.25 13.84 9.70
N LEU A 70 3.66 14.56 10.65
CA LEU A 70 3.35 14.01 11.98
C LEU A 70 2.31 12.90 11.89
N THR A 71 1.23 13.11 11.13
CA THR A 71 0.19 12.09 10.92
C THR A 71 0.71 10.88 10.15
N ALA A 72 1.47 11.10 9.07
CA ALA A 72 2.05 10.02 8.29
C ALA A 72 3.06 9.20 9.12
N GLY A 73 3.90 9.87 9.93
CA GLY A 73 4.78 9.21 10.88
C GLY A 73 4.01 8.31 11.87
N ALA A 74 2.94 8.84 12.48
CA ALA A 74 2.10 8.06 13.39
C ALA A 74 1.45 6.85 12.71
N VAL A 75 1.05 6.96 11.44
CA VAL A 75 0.54 5.81 10.67
C VAL A 75 1.62 4.76 10.44
N LEU A 76 2.87 5.17 10.17
CA LEU A 76 3.99 4.24 10.04
C LEU A 76 4.33 3.58 11.38
N ASP A 77 4.29 4.32 12.48
CA ASP A 77 4.47 3.77 13.83
C ASP A 77 3.39 2.71 14.12
N MET A 78 2.12 3.01 13.83
CA MET A 78 1.03 2.04 13.97
C MET A 78 1.20 0.82 13.06
N LEU A 79 1.70 1.00 11.84
CA LEU A 79 1.99 -0.09 10.92
C LEU A 79 3.07 -1.00 11.51
N ALA A 80 4.19 -0.44 11.96
CA ALA A 80 5.29 -1.18 12.56
C ALA A 80 4.87 -1.90 13.87
N ASP A 81 4.17 -1.18 14.76
CA ASP A 81 3.70 -1.72 16.05
C ASP A 81 2.64 -2.81 15.90
N SER A 82 1.94 -2.86 14.75
CA SER A 82 0.98 -3.92 14.45
C SER A 82 1.64 -5.24 14.03
N GLN A 83 2.94 -5.23 13.73
CA GLN A 83 3.68 -6.42 13.31
C GLN A 83 4.42 -7.07 14.50
N PRO A 84 4.64 -8.40 14.47
CA PRO A 84 5.59 -9.05 15.37
C PRO A 84 7.00 -8.42 15.25
N PRO A 85 7.77 -8.28 16.34
CA PRO A 85 9.09 -7.65 16.31
C PRO A 85 10.07 -8.24 15.29
N GLU A 86 9.95 -9.55 15.03
CA GLU A 86 10.74 -10.28 14.03
C GLU A 86 10.34 -9.98 12.59
N ALA A 87 9.10 -9.56 12.33
CA ALA A 87 8.59 -9.27 10.99
C ALA A 87 8.63 -7.78 10.64
N ALA A 88 8.61 -6.89 11.65
CA ALA A 88 8.58 -5.45 11.43
C ALA A 88 9.73 -4.92 10.54
N PRO A 89 11.00 -5.35 10.69
CA PRO A 89 12.09 -4.87 9.83
C PRO A 89 11.89 -5.23 8.35
N ASP A 90 11.45 -6.46 8.06
CA ASP A 90 11.22 -6.94 6.70
C ASP A 90 10.04 -6.19 6.06
N VAL A 91 8.93 -6.04 6.79
CA VAL A 91 7.75 -5.29 6.33
C VAL A 91 8.10 -3.83 6.01
N MET A 92 8.90 -3.18 6.86
CA MET A 92 9.31 -1.80 6.63
C MET A 92 10.30 -1.68 5.46
N SER A 93 11.18 -2.66 5.28
CA SER A 93 12.10 -2.73 4.13
C SER A 93 11.34 -2.92 2.81
N ASP A 94 10.33 -3.79 2.78
CA ASP A 94 9.45 -3.98 1.64
C ASP A 94 8.65 -2.70 1.33
N PHE A 95 8.17 -2.01 2.37
CA PHE A 95 7.48 -0.75 2.22
C PHE A 95 8.38 0.35 1.64
N ASP A 96 9.65 0.39 2.04
CA ASP A 96 10.65 1.32 1.47
C ASP A 96 10.88 1.05 -0.01
N ILE A 97 11.07 -0.22 -0.41
CA ILE A 97 11.22 -0.60 -1.83
C ILE A 97 9.97 -0.20 -2.63
N PHE A 98 8.78 -0.48 -2.09
CA PHE A 98 7.51 -0.09 -2.71
C PHE A 98 7.42 1.42 -2.92
N MET A 99 7.78 2.24 -1.92
CA MET A 99 7.86 3.69 -2.07
C MET A 99 8.88 4.09 -3.14
N GLY A 100 10.01 3.40 -3.22
CA GLY A 100 11.03 3.61 -4.23
C GLY A 100 10.50 3.39 -5.65
N VAL A 101 9.76 2.31 -5.87
CA VAL A 101 9.07 2.03 -7.13
C VAL A 101 8.05 3.14 -7.44
N ALA A 102 7.17 3.48 -6.50
CA ALA A 102 6.12 4.47 -6.71
C ALA A 102 6.67 5.87 -7.03
N LEU A 103 7.72 6.30 -6.33
CA LEU A 103 8.40 7.57 -6.58
C LEU A 103 9.14 7.57 -7.92
N THR A 104 9.76 6.45 -8.29
CA THR A 104 10.41 6.27 -9.60
C THR A 104 9.40 6.34 -10.72
N ASN A 105 8.30 5.59 -10.62
CA ASN A 105 7.16 5.64 -11.54
C ASN A 105 6.66 7.08 -11.73
N LYS A 106 6.47 7.81 -10.63
CA LYS A 106 6.05 9.22 -10.67
C LYS A 106 7.08 10.13 -11.35
N LYS A 107 8.37 9.92 -11.11
CA LYS A 107 9.47 10.71 -11.69
C LYS A 107 9.56 10.55 -13.20
N PHE A 108 9.41 9.32 -13.70
CA PHE A 108 9.52 8.99 -15.12
C PHE A 108 8.16 8.91 -15.85
N ASN A 109 7.05 9.14 -15.13
CA ASN A 109 5.69 9.01 -15.64
C ASN A 109 5.42 7.66 -16.32
N VAL A 110 5.74 6.59 -15.60
CA VAL A 110 5.65 5.20 -16.07
C VAL A 110 5.10 4.29 -14.98
N SER A 111 4.67 3.08 -15.35
CA SER A 111 4.30 2.00 -14.43
C SER A 111 5.24 0.81 -14.64
N LEU A 112 6.30 0.70 -13.84
CA LEU A 112 7.34 -0.31 -14.03
C LEU A 112 6.77 -1.75 -14.07
N PHE A 113 5.83 -2.08 -13.19
CA PHE A 113 5.21 -3.41 -13.18
C PHE A 113 4.37 -3.68 -14.43
N GLU A 114 3.61 -2.69 -14.93
CA GLU A 114 2.86 -2.86 -16.18
C GLU A 114 3.80 -3.02 -17.38
N GLU A 115 4.91 -2.29 -17.41
CA GLU A 115 5.89 -2.38 -18.50
C GLU A 115 6.65 -3.72 -18.46
N GLN A 116 7.02 -4.22 -17.27
CA GLN A 116 7.57 -5.56 -17.10
C GLN A 116 6.59 -6.63 -17.59
N GLN A 117 5.31 -6.52 -17.18
CA GLN A 117 4.26 -7.45 -17.60
C GLN A 117 4.08 -7.44 -19.12
N LYS A 118 4.06 -6.26 -19.75
CA LYS A 118 4.00 -6.13 -21.22
C LYS A 118 5.20 -6.79 -21.89
N ALA A 119 6.39 -6.64 -21.31
CA ALA A 119 7.61 -7.22 -21.86
C ALA A 119 7.61 -8.77 -21.75
N LEU A 120 7.13 -9.31 -20.63
CA LEU A 120 6.94 -10.76 -20.46
C LEU A 120 5.97 -11.36 -21.48
N MET A 121 4.86 -10.68 -21.76
CA MET A 121 3.88 -11.11 -22.76
C MET A 121 4.43 -11.15 -24.20
N GLN A 122 5.60 -10.57 -24.47
CA GLN A 122 6.25 -10.63 -25.79
C GLN A 122 7.12 -11.88 -25.96
N ILE A 123 7.34 -12.67 -24.90
CA ILE A 123 8.14 -13.89 -24.96
C ILE A 123 7.29 -15.00 -25.56
N ASP A 124 7.61 -15.32 -26.81
CA ASP A 124 6.91 -16.30 -27.62
C ASP A 124 7.22 -17.73 -27.17
N ARG A 125 6.19 -18.44 -26.70
CA ARG A 125 6.27 -19.85 -26.28
C ARG A 125 6.79 -20.77 -27.39
N GLU A 126 6.51 -20.47 -28.66
CA GLU A 126 6.87 -21.35 -29.78
C GLU A 126 8.38 -21.43 -30.03
N LYS A 127 9.16 -20.51 -29.45
CA LYS A 127 10.63 -20.49 -29.58
C LYS A 127 11.35 -21.48 -28.65
N PHE A 128 10.61 -22.17 -27.78
CA PHE A 128 11.17 -23.05 -26.75
C PHE A 128 10.74 -24.50 -26.99
N HIS A 129 11.63 -25.43 -26.71
CA HIS A 129 11.44 -26.85 -27.01
C HIS A 129 10.34 -27.47 -26.14
N ASP A 130 10.25 -27.06 -24.88
CA ASP A 130 9.28 -27.56 -23.90
C ASP A 130 8.83 -26.47 -22.92
N ASP A 131 7.88 -26.82 -22.05
CA ASP A 131 7.31 -25.89 -21.06
C ASP A 131 8.31 -25.55 -19.95
N GLU A 132 9.26 -26.44 -19.63
CA GLU A 132 10.26 -26.20 -18.59
C GLU A 132 11.31 -25.18 -19.04
N GLU A 133 11.73 -25.24 -20.30
CA GLU A 133 12.62 -24.27 -20.92
C GLU A 133 11.94 -22.91 -21.05
N TYR A 134 10.67 -22.89 -21.46
CA TYR A 134 9.88 -21.65 -21.49
C TYR A 134 9.73 -21.02 -20.10
N ALA A 135 9.37 -21.80 -19.09
CA ALA A 135 9.23 -21.31 -17.72
C ALA A 135 10.55 -20.76 -17.16
N ARG A 136 11.68 -21.43 -17.44
CA ARG A 136 13.02 -20.91 -17.09
C ARG A 136 13.32 -19.60 -17.79
N ALA A 137 13.03 -19.50 -19.09
CA ALA A 137 13.27 -18.26 -19.84
C ALA A 137 12.40 -17.10 -19.36
N LEU A 138 11.15 -17.36 -18.95
CA LEU A 138 10.31 -16.34 -18.31
C LEU A 138 10.93 -15.86 -17.00
N SER A 139 11.31 -16.78 -16.11
CA SER A 139 11.94 -16.44 -14.83
C SER A 139 13.24 -15.64 -15.03
N ASP A 140 14.11 -16.08 -15.94
CA ASP A 140 15.38 -15.40 -16.22
C ASP A 140 15.12 -13.98 -16.77
N PHE A 141 14.09 -13.82 -17.60
CA PHE A 141 13.71 -12.51 -18.11
C PHE A 141 13.13 -11.61 -17.00
N GLU A 142 12.28 -12.15 -16.12
CA GLU A 142 11.72 -11.41 -14.99
C GLU A 142 12.82 -10.77 -14.17
N ASP A 143 13.85 -11.53 -13.81
CA ASP A 143 15.01 -11.06 -13.04
C ASP A 143 15.86 -10.07 -13.85
N THR A 144 16.20 -10.43 -15.09
CA THR A 144 17.09 -9.62 -15.93
C THR A 144 16.49 -8.26 -16.28
N TRP A 145 15.16 -8.16 -16.41
CA TRP A 145 14.49 -6.93 -16.82
C TRP A 145 14.74 -5.76 -15.84
N TRP A 146 14.91 -6.07 -14.55
CA TRP A 146 15.21 -5.09 -13.50
C TRP A 146 16.66 -4.59 -13.50
N GLU A 147 17.57 -5.33 -14.14
CA GLU A 147 19.01 -5.09 -14.16
C GLU A 147 19.50 -4.46 -15.47
N ILE A 148 18.73 -4.53 -16.55
CA ILE A 148 19.08 -3.95 -17.85
C ILE A 148 18.52 -2.55 -18.06
N GLY A 149 19.25 -1.74 -18.83
CA GLY A 149 18.84 -0.38 -19.16
C GLY A 149 17.52 -0.33 -19.92
N GLN A 150 16.56 0.45 -19.43
CA GLN A 150 15.23 0.61 -20.03
C GLN A 150 15.10 1.95 -20.74
N PRO A 151 14.58 2.01 -21.99
CA PRO A 151 14.37 3.27 -22.71
C PRO A 151 13.47 4.25 -21.93
N LEU A 152 12.44 3.74 -21.25
CA LEU A 152 11.52 4.51 -20.40
C LEU A 152 12.20 5.17 -19.18
N LEU A 153 13.41 4.73 -18.83
CA LEU A 153 14.23 5.29 -17.76
C LEU A 153 15.48 6.02 -18.30
N ASN A 154 15.46 6.45 -19.57
CA ASN A 154 16.59 7.08 -20.25
C ASN A 154 17.85 6.19 -20.25
N GLY A 155 17.68 4.88 -20.39
CA GLY A 155 18.78 3.91 -20.45
C GLY A 155 19.29 3.42 -19.10
N ARG A 156 18.71 3.87 -17.98
CA ARG A 156 18.97 3.30 -16.64
C ARG A 156 18.20 2.01 -16.44
N ASN A 157 18.72 1.10 -15.62
CA ASN A 157 17.91 -0.05 -15.20
C ASN A 157 16.94 0.36 -14.07
N PRO A 158 15.83 -0.37 -13.91
CA PRO A 158 14.86 -0.12 -12.86
C PRO A 158 15.45 -0.12 -11.45
N ASN A 159 16.31 -1.09 -11.10
CA ASN A 159 16.86 -1.22 -9.76
C ASN A 159 17.72 -0.01 -9.35
N ASP A 160 18.62 0.44 -10.22
CA ASP A 160 19.43 1.64 -10.02
C ASP A 160 18.55 2.89 -9.93
N ALA A 161 17.54 3.01 -10.78
CA ALA A 161 16.62 4.16 -10.73
C ALA A 161 15.85 4.23 -9.40
N ILE A 162 15.47 3.08 -8.85
CA ILE A 162 14.83 2.95 -7.53
C ILE A 162 15.83 3.28 -6.42
N LYS A 163 17.01 2.65 -6.41
CA LYS A 163 18.08 2.89 -5.42
C LYS A 163 18.48 4.37 -5.36
N GLU A 164 18.69 5.01 -6.52
CA GLU A 164 18.98 6.45 -6.60
C GLU A 164 17.84 7.31 -6.03
N THR A 165 16.59 6.92 -6.28
CA THR A 165 15.41 7.63 -5.78
C THR A 165 15.32 7.53 -4.26
N LEU A 166 15.52 6.34 -3.69
CA LEU A 166 15.50 6.08 -2.25
C LEU A 166 16.67 6.74 -1.51
N LYS A 167 17.86 6.81 -2.14
CA LYS A 167 19.05 7.46 -1.57
C LYS A 167 18.79 8.91 -1.17
N LYS A 168 17.94 9.64 -1.91
CA LYS A 168 17.55 11.02 -1.58
C LYS A 168 16.87 11.15 -0.21
N TYR A 169 16.23 10.08 0.25
CA TYR A 169 15.45 10.03 1.48
C TYR A 169 16.17 9.28 2.62
N GLY A 170 17.36 8.73 2.36
CA GLY A 170 18.07 7.90 3.34
C GLY A 170 17.49 6.50 3.52
N LEU A 171 16.71 6.00 2.54
CA LEU A 171 16.02 4.70 2.59
C LEU A 171 16.72 3.64 1.73
N ASN A 172 18.01 3.83 1.46
CA ASN A 172 18.82 2.90 0.67
C ASN A 172 20.17 2.77 1.37
N GLU A 173 20.13 2.19 2.57
CA GLU A 173 21.30 1.85 3.38
C GLU A 173 21.66 0.38 3.11
N GLU A 174 22.51 0.16 2.11
CA GLU A 174 23.40 -1.00 1.97
C GLU A 174 24.83 -0.56 2.29
#